data_AF-A0A914JQL7-F1
#
_entry.id   AF-A0A914JQL7-F1
#
_cell.length_a   1.000
_cell.length_b   1.000
_cell.length_c   1.000
_cell.angle_alpha   90.00
_cell.angle_beta   90.00
_cell.angle_gamma   90.00
#
_symmetry.space_group_name_H-M   'P 1'
#
loop_
_entity.id
_entity.type
_entity.pdbx_description
1 polymer ?
#
loop_
_entity_poly.entity_id
_entity_poly.type
_entity_poly.pdbx_seq_one_letter_code
_entity_poly.pdbx_strand_id
1 'polypeptide(L)'
;MTFLTRSLTSNTFGKAYALCRGFLVPADVMHAQVSGFKVKSYLKLRCKHCYFVRVNGRLHVECNAHGRHRSREIFDVKKLW
;
A
#
# COMPACT_ATOMS: atom_id res chain seq x y z
N MET A 1 -28.39 -3.27 47.42
CA MET A 1 -28.23 -1.82 47.68
C MET A 1 -26.88 -1.71 48.38
N THR A 2 -25.77 -1.25 47.81
CA THR A 2 -25.46 -0.02 47.05
C THR A 2 -24.07 -0.24 46.42
N PHE A 3 -23.92 -0.08 45.10
CA PHE A 3 -23.27 1.06 44.42
C PHE A 3 -21.71 1.11 44.46
N LEU A 4 -21.15 0.98 43.24
CA LEU A 4 -20.05 1.76 42.65
C LEU A 4 -18.58 1.35 42.88
N THR A 5 -18.06 0.71 41.82
CA THR A 5 -16.85 1.08 41.04
C THR A 5 -16.06 2.33 41.48
N ARG A 6 -14.72 2.23 41.50
CA ARG A 6 -13.84 2.90 40.51
C ARG A 6 -12.36 2.73 40.85
N SER A 7 -11.63 2.25 39.86
CA SER A 7 -10.19 2.26 39.73
C SER A 7 -9.61 3.66 40.01
N LEU A 8 -8.66 3.74 40.93
CA LEU A 8 -7.72 4.87 41.03
C LEU A 8 -6.45 4.50 40.27
N THR A 9 -6.49 4.61 38.95
CA THR A 9 -5.26 4.81 38.17
C THR A 9 -5.18 6.29 37.85
N SER A 10 -4.47 7.02 38.68
CA SER A 10 -3.97 8.35 38.37
C SER A 10 -3.06 8.24 37.15
N ASN A 11 -3.58 8.59 35.97
CA ASN A 11 -2.73 8.93 34.84
C ASN A 11 -3.06 10.35 34.41
N THR A 12 -2.49 11.31 35.14
CA THR A 12 -2.49 12.75 34.83
C THR A 12 -1.51 13.05 33.71
N PHE A 13 -1.67 12.41 32.55
CA PHE A 13 -0.89 12.73 31.36
C PHE A 13 -1.82 12.88 30.16
N GLY A 14 -2.61 13.94 30.17
CA GLY A 14 -3.46 14.28 29.06
C GLY A 14 -4.06 15.65 29.27
N LYS A 15 -3.40 16.66 28.68
CA LYS A 15 -3.93 17.94 28.18
C LYS A 15 -2.95 19.09 28.42
N ALA A 16 -1.88 19.13 27.63
CA ALA A 16 -1.09 20.36 27.44
C ALA A 16 -0.29 20.32 26.13
N TYR A 17 -0.91 20.02 24.99
CA TYR A 17 -0.29 20.25 23.67
C TYR A 17 -1.19 21.08 22.74
N ALA A 18 -2.19 21.77 23.28
CA ALA A 18 -3.21 22.44 22.47
C ALA A 18 -2.81 23.83 21.93
N LEU A 19 -1.64 24.40 22.23
CA LEU A 19 -1.33 25.80 21.86
C LEU A 19 -0.01 26.08 21.15
N CYS A 20 0.71 25.05 20.68
CA CYS A 20 1.83 25.25 19.75
C CYS A 20 1.58 24.46 18.46
N ARG A 21 0.65 24.93 17.63
CA ARG A 21 0.50 24.47 16.25
C ARG A 21 1.69 24.97 15.43
N GLY A 22 2.79 24.23 15.46
CA GLY A 22 3.91 24.42 14.56
C GLY A 22 3.41 24.35 13.12
N PHE A 23 3.63 25.42 12.37
CA PHE A 23 3.21 25.63 10.97
C PHE A 23 3.80 24.60 9.98
N LEU A 24 4.73 23.73 10.41
CA LEU A 24 5.45 22.78 9.56
C LEU A 24 5.42 21.35 10.10
N VAL A 25 4.33 20.91 10.74
CA VAL A 25 4.19 19.49 11.06
C VAL A 25 3.78 18.76 9.77
N PRO A 26 4.63 17.88 9.19
CA PRO A 26 4.19 17.04 8.09
C PRO A 26 3.06 16.18 8.63
N ALA A 27 1.88 16.31 8.02
CA ALA A 27 0.82 15.33 8.22
C ALA A 27 1.42 13.97 7.82
N ASP A 28 1.50 13.04 8.77
CA ASP A 28 1.95 11.68 8.50
C ASP A 28 0.87 11.00 7.66
N VAL A 29 0.93 11.25 6.35
CA VAL A 29 0.08 10.57 5.38
C VAL A 29 0.61 9.14 5.33
N MET A 30 -0.07 8.25 6.06
CA MET A 30 0.13 6.81 6.01
C MET A 30 0.01 6.33 4.56
N HIS A 31 1.13 6.36 3.83
CA HIS A 31 1.20 5.91 2.45
C HIS A 31 1.19 4.39 2.45
N ALA A 32 0.01 3.81 2.19
CA ALA A 32 -0.11 2.38 1.92
C ALA A 32 0.78 2.03 0.72
N GLN A 33 1.89 1.34 0.98
CA GLN A 33 2.81 0.90 -0.05
C GLN A 33 2.15 -0.21 -0.88
N VAL A 34 1.52 0.19 -1.99
CA VAL A 34 0.98 -0.78 -2.95
C VAL A 34 2.13 -1.25 -3.85
N SER A 35 2.39 -2.55 -3.85
CA SER A 35 3.35 -3.17 -4.77
C SER A 35 2.81 -3.07 -6.21
N GLY A 36 3.23 -2.04 -6.94
CA GLY A 36 2.94 -1.86 -8.36
C GLY A 36 3.57 -2.93 -9.26
N PHE A 37 3.23 -2.90 -10.54
CA PHE A 37 3.81 -3.79 -11.55
C PHE A 37 5.16 -3.27 -12.05
N LYS A 38 6.16 -4.14 -12.18
CA LYS A 38 7.43 -3.78 -12.83
C LYS A 38 7.31 -3.88 -14.36
N VAL A 39 7.49 -2.78 -15.08
CA VAL A 39 7.45 -2.78 -16.55
C VAL A 39 8.71 -3.41 -17.12
N LYS A 40 8.56 -4.32 -18.10
CA LYS A 40 9.66 -5.00 -18.81
C LYS A 40 9.30 -5.23 -20.28
N SER A 41 10.31 -5.23 -21.14
CA SER A 41 10.16 -5.60 -22.55
C SER A 41 9.86 -7.10 -22.73
N TYR A 42 10.55 -7.95 -21.97
CA TYR A 42 10.33 -9.39 -21.97
C TYR A 42 9.81 -9.89 -20.62
N LEU A 43 8.71 -10.63 -20.67
CA LEU A 43 8.05 -11.20 -19.50
C LEU A 43 8.43 -12.67 -19.35
N LYS A 44 8.74 -13.08 -18.12
CA LYS A 44 9.02 -14.46 -17.77
C LYS A 44 8.35 -14.84 -16.46
N LEU A 45 7.87 -16.08 -16.39
CA LEU A 45 7.38 -16.67 -15.16
C LEU A 45 8.58 -17.04 -14.28
N ARG A 46 8.51 -16.69 -12.99
CA ARG A 46 9.58 -17.00 -12.02
C ARG A 46 9.19 -18.13 -11.07
N CYS A 47 7.91 -18.46 -11.01
CA CYS A 47 7.31 -19.32 -9.99
C CYS A 47 6.16 -20.12 -10.59
N LYS A 48 5.77 -21.21 -9.92
CA LYS A 48 4.64 -22.05 -10.33
C LYS A 48 3.26 -21.36 -10.25
N HIS A 49 3.14 -20.33 -9.41
CA HIS A 49 1.91 -19.55 -9.25
C HIS A 49 1.85 -18.31 -10.14
N CYS A 50 2.88 -18.12 -10.97
CA CYS A 50 2.98 -16.98 -11.86
C CYS A 50 2.26 -17.36 -13.16
N TYR A 51 1.38 -16.50 -13.67
CA TYR A 51 0.63 -16.76 -14.90
C TYR A 51 0.54 -15.50 -15.77
N PHE A 52 0.29 -15.73 -17.06
CA PHE A 52 0.12 -14.67 -18.04
C PHE A 52 -1.34 -14.25 -18.14
N VAL A 53 -1.59 -12.94 -18.20
CA VAL A 53 -2.91 -12.35 -18.43
C VAL A 53 -2.78 -11.26 -19.48
N ARG A 54 -3.75 -11.14 -20.40
CA ARG A 54 -3.84 -9.97 -21.28
C ARG A 54 -4.85 -8.98 -20.72
N VAL A 55 -4.38 -7.78 -20.42
CA VAL A 55 -5.22 -6.67 -19.91
C VAL A 55 -4.98 -5.45 -20.79
N ASN A 56 -6.06 -4.87 -21.34
CA ASN A 56 -6.01 -3.68 -22.20
C ASN A 56 -4.99 -3.80 -23.35
N GLY A 57 -4.93 -4.98 -23.99
CA GLY A 57 -4.02 -5.27 -25.10
C GLY A 57 -2.54 -5.47 -24.72
N ARG A 58 -2.19 -5.45 -23.43
CA ARG A 58 -0.81 -5.67 -22.95
C ARG A 58 -0.70 -7.01 -22.23
N LEU A 59 0.44 -7.67 -22.38
CA LEU A 59 0.72 -8.87 -21.60
C LEU A 59 1.17 -8.50 -20.18
N HIS A 60 0.62 -9.20 -19.19
CA HIS A 60 0.93 -9.05 -17.78
C HIS A 60 1.33 -10.41 -17.20
N VAL A 61 2.24 -10.38 -16.23
CA VAL A 61 2.52 -11.50 -15.34
C VAL A 61 1.94 -11.17 -13.99
N GLU A 62 0.97 -11.97 -13.57
CA GLU A 62 0.38 -11.91 -12.24
C GLU A 62 0.86 -13.08 -11.38
N CYS A 63 0.85 -12.86 -10.07
CA CYS A 63 1.21 -13.87 -9.10
C CYS A 63 0.46 -13.60 -7.81
N ASN A 64 -0.20 -14.64 -7.30
CA ASN A 64 -0.99 -14.57 -6.07
C ASN A 64 -0.10 -14.75 -4.83
N ALA A 65 0.98 -15.53 -4.94
CA ALA A 65 1.90 -15.80 -3.83
C ALA A 65 2.91 -14.66 -3.57
N HIS A 66 3.44 -14.05 -4.64
CA HIS A 66 4.53 -13.08 -4.54
C HIS A 66 4.27 -11.83 -5.39
N GLY A 67 3.95 -10.70 -4.73
CA GLY A 67 3.72 -9.42 -5.39
C GLY A 67 4.94 -8.92 -6.20
N ARG A 68 6.16 -9.29 -5.81
CA ARG A 68 7.41 -8.89 -6.50
C ARG A 68 7.58 -9.51 -7.90
N HIS A 69 6.80 -10.54 -8.24
CA HIS A 69 6.84 -11.16 -9.57
C HIS A 69 5.96 -10.42 -10.59
N ARG A 70 5.06 -9.55 -10.11
CA ARG A 70 4.12 -8.81 -10.94
C ARG A 70 4.88 -7.92 -11.92
N SER A 71 4.75 -8.23 -13.20
CA SER A 71 5.44 -7.53 -14.28
C SER A 71 4.47 -7.24 -15.42
N ARG A 72 4.72 -6.16 -16.17
CA ARG A 72 3.85 -5.71 -17.27
C ARG A 72 4.68 -5.40 -18.51
N GLU A 73 4.14 -5.69 -19.69
CA GLU A 73 4.73 -5.30 -20.96
C GLU A 73 4.77 -3.77 -21.10
N ILE A 74 5.78 -3.26 -21.80
CA ILE A 74 5.85 -1.83 -22.16
C ILE A 74 4.61 -1.46 -22.98
N PHE A 75 4.03 -0.29 -22.72
CA PHE A 75 2.98 0.20 -23.59
C PHE A 75 3.57 0.67 -24.90
N ASP A 76 3.24 -0.01 -25.98
CA ASP A 76 3.58 0.49 -27.30
C ASP A 76 2.43 1.34 -27.84
N VAL A 77 2.62 2.66 -27.80
CA VAL A 77 1.67 3.62 -28.37
C VAL A 77 1.57 3.42 -29.88
N LYS A 78 2.63 2.92 -30.53
CA LYS A 78 2.67 2.79 -31.99
C LYS A 78 1.81 1.65 -32.54
N LYS A 79 1.31 0.75 -31.69
CA LYS A 79 0.38 -0.32 -32.09
C LYS A 79 -1.09 0.14 -32.12
N LEU A 80 -1.36 1.42 -31.88
CA LEU A 80 -2.71 1.98 -31.78
C LEU A 80 -3.17 2.69 -33.05
N TRP A 81 -2.28 2.92 -34.02
CA TRP A 81 -2.53 3.58 -35.30
C TRP A 81 -2.11 2.68 -36.47
#